data_AF-A0A661NX18-F1
#
_entry.id   AF-A0A661NX18-F1
#
_cell.length_a   1.000
_cell.length_b   1.000
_cell.length_c   1.000
_cell.angle_alpha   90.00
_cell.angle_beta   90.00
_cell.angle_gamma   90.00
#
_symmetry.space_group_name_H-M   'P 1'
#
loop_
_entity.id
_entity.type
_entity.pdbx_description
1 polymer ?
#
loop_
_entity_poly.entity_id
_entity_poly.type
_entity_poly.pdbx_seq_one_letter_code
_entity_poly.pdbx_strand_id
1 'polypeptide(L)'
;MLLAGLLAAACSSSSGGNDAGPEDAADGAAGADGDAEQADGDAGQADGNDDQAGDASGDPGQQHRPYLGILQFDVRHNLQDDSCLARDDCHLSLENEDDIAGWLGQIAAATDLAVLHWDRSVPWLVFAAEVPAGGDRVAFYDSRLDDGLRAWIDAFAAHFAALPHRYLALTPLNGVRDSISPARIDGSDDIAVAASCPVLAPGTQVQFSYDTGNGQQQASFDLQRAFTNFTLYLHDKLHPEYLALLIEANIFKNNCPEQWTDLVELYRAVHDAVRAEVGAGVKLFATLTFKDLLAYEVDRCVPLQFEDCTGSPSPPNYPQPDPLACFPLDLSALADLDQGDRLDLLALSFYPDALVMAVGEENLLRVYAEDWDGSSPCLMRAPYIPFSDPFAALERFGWHKPVAMAEIGARSCPTLAYLQEGNNTMILQPGADLSSQAFWLEHGLSTAEQRHFEFYVQSFLRDYRPIGLWTVRQGLLDPFIFSVFNTFSCMGLYDDQGQPKSSVTDTWEAHRH
;
A
#
# COMPACT_ATOMS: atom_id res chain seq x y z
N MET A 1 -7.62 -4.28 -6.16
CA MET A 1 -8.78 -4.44 -5.24
C MET A 1 -9.24 -3.15 -4.56
N LEU A 2 -8.42 -2.08 -4.49
CA LEU A 2 -8.88 -0.73 -4.10
C LEU A 2 -10.14 -0.28 -4.86
N LEU A 3 -10.27 -0.67 -6.14
CA LEU A 3 -11.47 -0.52 -6.98
C LEU A 3 -12.53 -1.64 -6.87
N ALA A 4 -12.18 -2.85 -6.43
CA ALA A 4 -13.12 -3.98 -6.34
C ALA A 4 -14.12 -3.83 -5.18
N GLY A 5 -13.76 -3.11 -4.12
CA GLY A 5 -14.68 -2.78 -3.01
C GLY A 5 -15.68 -1.66 -3.33
N LEU A 6 -15.46 -0.88 -4.41
CA LEU A 6 -16.38 0.15 -4.89
C LEU A 6 -17.58 -0.42 -5.65
N LEU A 7 -17.52 -1.70 -5.98
CA LEU A 7 -18.30 -2.33 -7.04
C LEU A 7 -19.56 -3.05 -6.60
N ALA A 8 -19.58 -3.65 -5.41
CA ALA A 8 -20.76 -4.38 -4.93
C ALA A 8 -22.01 -3.46 -4.81
N ALA A 9 -21.78 -2.15 -4.65
CA ALA A 9 -22.80 -1.16 -4.35
C ALA A 9 -23.56 -0.55 -5.50
N ALA A 10 -22.95 -0.55 -6.68
CA ALA A 10 -23.54 0.14 -7.82
C ALA A 10 -24.74 -0.62 -8.41
N CYS A 11 -24.78 -1.94 -8.23
CA CYS A 11 -25.66 -2.80 -9.03
C CYS A 11 -26.65 -3.65 -8.24
N SER A 12 -26.63 -3.59 -6.90
CA SER A 12 -27.59 -4.31 -6.05
C SER A 12 -29.00 -3.66 -5.98
N SER A 13 -29.19 -2.47 -6.56
CA SER A 13 -30.44 -1.69 -6.43
C SER A 13 -31.40 -1.72 -7.64
N SER A 14 -31.16 -2.53 -8.68
CA SER A 14 -32.00 -2.52 -9.91
C SER A 14 -32.80 -3.79 -10.24
N SER A 15 -33.02 -4.72 -9.31
CA SER A 15 -33.94 -5.85 -9.53
C SER A 15 -35.17 -5.81 -8.63
N GLY A 16 -36.13 -4.94 -8.99
CA GLY A 16 -37.51 -5.00 -8.48
C GLY A 16 -38.48 -5.39 -9.58
N GLY A 17 -39.06 -6.60 -9.51
CA GLY A 17 -40.19 -6.96 -10.36
C GLY A 17 -40.51 -8.46 -10.49
N ASN A 18 -41.36 -8.94 -9.57
CA ASN A 18 -42.35 -10.03 -9.70
C ASN A 18 -41.89 -11.41 -10.19
N ASP A 19 -41.96 -12.40 -9.29
CA ASP A 19 -42.90 -13.50 -9.50
C ASP A 19 -43.34 -14.17 -8.18
N ALA A 20 -44.61 -14.54 -8.15
CA ALA A 20 -45.35 -15.10 -7.04
C ALA A 20 -44.99 -16.58 -6.77
N GLY A 21 -45.14 -17.02 -5.51
CA GLY A 21 -44.89 -18.41 -5.04
C GLY A 21 -45.94 -19.43 -5.50
N PRO A 22 -46.35 -20.44 -4.70
CA PRO A 22 -45.81 -20.98 -3.43
C PRO A 22 -45.59 -22.53 -3.50
N GLU A 23 -45.07 -23.17 -2.44
CA GLU A 23 -45.59 -24.44 -1.89
C GLU A 23 -44.76 -24.98 -0.70
N ASP A 24 -45.46 -25.77 0.10
CA ASP A 24 -45.32 -26.06 1.52
C ASP A 24 -44.37 -27.22 1.92
N ALA A 25 -44.20 -27.32 3.25
CA ALA A 25 -44.00 -28.51 4.09
C ALA A 25 -42.58 -29.12 4.19
N ALA A 26 -42.16 -29.76 5.27
CA ALA A 26 -42.45 -29.82 6.70
C ALA A 26 -41.45 -30.87 7.27
N ASP A 27 -41.35 -30.96 8.60
CA ASP A 27 -40.69 -32.01 9.42
C ASP A 27 -39.16 -31.89 9.59
N GLY A 28 -38.56 -32.03 10.77
CA GLY A 28 -39.08 -32.39 12.09
C GLY A 28 -37.91 -32.72 13.05
N ALA A 29 -37.91 -32.04 14.19
CA ALA A 29 -37.52 -32.46 15.56
C ALA A 29 -36.18 -33.17 15.91
N ALA A 30 -35.65 -32.68 17.06
CA ALA A 30 -34.88 -33.31 18.15
C ALA A 30 -33.45 -32.74 18.28
N GLY A 31 -33.00 -32.12 19.36
CA GLY A 31 -33.39 -32.22 20.76
C GLY A 31 -32.25 -32.89 21.54
N ALA A 32 -31.41 -32.11 22.23
CA ALA A 32 -30.62 -32.56 23.39
C ALA A 32 -29.98 -31.36 24.09
N ASP A 33 -30.47 -31.11 25.31
CA ASP A 33 -29.87 -30.27 26.33
C ASP A 33 -28.54 -30.86 26.83
N GLY A 34 -27.63 -29.99 27.26
CA GLY A 34 -26.39 -30.36 27.92
C GLY A 34 -25.74 -29.16 28.60
N ASP A 35 -26.08 -28.97 29.87
CA ASP A 35 -25.41 -28.09 30.82
C ASP A 35 -23.93 -28.47 31.02
N ALA A 36 -23.04 -27.47 31.11
CA ALA A 36 -21.76 -27.52 31.82
C ALA A 36 -21.23 -26.08 31.92
N GLU A 37 -21.36 -25.45 33.08
CA GLU A 37 -20.37 -25.41 34.16
C GLU A 37 -19.43 -24.19 34.08
N GLN A 38 -19.71 -23.32 35.03
CA GLN A 38 -18.98 -22.14 35.47
C GLN A 38 -17.66 -22.58 36.13
N ALA A 39 -16.54 -21.98 35.71
CA ALA A 39 -15.27 -22.13 36.41
C ALA A 39 -14.61 -20.75 36.60
N ASP A 40 -14.62 -20.32 37.86
CA ASP A 40 -13.73 -19.35 38.45
C ASP A 40 -12.27 -19.83 38.39
N GLY A 41 -11.32 -18.90 38.24
CA GLY A 41 -9.88 -19.13 38.36
C GLY A 41 -9.14 -17.81 38.13
N ASP A 42 -9.04 -16.97 39.16
CA ASP A 42 -7.92 -16.86 40.11
C ASP A 42 -6.78 -15.98 39.57
N ALA A 43 -6.64 -14.82 40.22
CA ALA A 43 -5.77 -13.72 39.87
C ALA A 43 -4.37 -13.97 40.47
N GLY A 44 -3.43 -14.38 39.63
CA GLY A 44 -2.02 -14.51 39.95
C GLY A 44 -1.28 -13.19 39.75
N GLN A 45 -1.00 -12.53 40.86
CA GLN A 45 -0.12 -11.38 41.05
C GLN A 45 1.33 -11.76 40.69
N ALA A 46 1.99 -10.98 39.83
CA ALA A 46 3.42 -11.11 39.54
C ALA A 46 4.09 -9.73 39.65
N ASP A 47 5.10 -9.70 40.52
CA ASP A 47 5.88 -8.54 40.93
C ASP A 47 6.87 -8.08 39.84
N GLY A 48 6.99 -6.75 39.72
CA GLY A 48 8.25 -6.01 39.66
C GLY A 48 9.30 -6.38 38.60
N ASN A 49 9.35 -5.58 37.54
CA ASN A 49 10.63 -5.17 36.97
C ASN A 49 10.54 -3.70 36.53
N ASP A 50 11.16 -2.83 37.32
CA ASP A 50 11.45 -1.43 36.99
C ASP A 50 12.53 -1.40 35.90
N ASP A 51 12.11 -1.31 34.64
CA ASP A 51 13.01 -0.93 33.55
C ASP A 51 12.66 0.50 33.09
N GLN A 52 13.71 1.32 33.16
CA GLN A 52 13.80 2.76 32.94
C GLN A 52 12.85 3.31 31.86
N ALA A 53 11.74 3.90 32.31
CA ALA A 53 11.03 4.91 31.53
C ALA A 53 11.98 6.11 31.33
N GLY A 54 12.36 6.34 30.07
CA GLY A 54 13.12 7.50 29.65
C GLY A 54 12.46 8.79 30.15
N ASP A 55 13.33 9.70 30.59
CA ASP A 55 13.04 11.00 31.17
C ASP A 55 12.10 11.83 30.28
N ALA A 56 10.78 11.73 30.53
CA ALA A 56 9.73 12.50 29.86
C ALA A 56 9.65 13.95 30.41
N SER A 57 10.82 14.59 30.59
CA SER A 57 10.93 15.99 30.99
C SER A 57 10.99 16.94 29.78
N GLY A 58 10.46 16.50 28.63
CA GLY A 58 10.24 17.34 27.45
C GLY A 58 9.42 18.57 27.82
N ASP A 59 9.90 19.74 27.36
CA ASP A 59 9.24 21.02 27.53
C ASP A 59 7.76 20.90 27.09
N PRO A 60 6.78 21.10 27.98
CA PRO A 60 5.35 20.92 27.67
C PRO A 60 4.84 21.89 26.58
N GLY A 61 5.72 22.70 25.98
CA GLY A 61 5.45 23.54 24.82
C GLY A 61 5.94 23.03 23.46
N GLN A 62 6.76 21.96 23.38
CA GLN A 62 7.13 21.40 22.07
C GLN A 62 6.04 20.43 21.59
N GLN A 63 5.21 20.88 20.65
CA GLN A 63 4.31 20.00 19.92
C GLN A 63 5.14 18.95 19.19
N HIS A 64 4.90 17.67 19.51
CA HIS A 64 5.48 16.56 18.77
C HIS A 64 4.95 16.59 17.33
N ARG A 65 5.87 16.63 16.36
CA ARG A 65 5.56 16.58 14.93
C ARG A 65 6.12 15.29 14.34
N PRO A 66 5.40 14.62 13.43
CA PRO A 66 5.92 13.45 12.74
C PRO A 66 7.09 13.84 11.83
N TYR A 67 8.06 12.95 11.66
CA TYR A 67 9.03 13.10 10.57
C TYR A 67 8.31 12.95 9.22
N LEU A 68 8.60 13.83 8.28
CA LEU A 68 7.93 13.90 6.99
C LEU A 68 8.82 13.27 5.91
N GLY A 69 8.36 12.16 5.34
CA GLY A 69 9.01 11.39 4.28
C GLY A 69 8.35 11.56 2.91
N ILE A 70 9.06 11.23 1.84
CA ILE A 70 8.48 11.08 0.49
C ILE A 70 9.01 9.79 -0.14
N LEU A 71 8.12 8.97 -0.72
CA LEU A 71 8.55 7.74 -1.42
C LEU A 71 9.41 8.06 -2.65
N GLN A 72 10.19 7.08 -3.08
CA GLN A 72 11.17 7.26 -4.14
C GLN A 72 10.62 7.30 -5.57
N PHE A 73 9.31 7.13 -5.77
CA PHE A 73 8.72 6.95 -7.10
C PHE A 73 8.90 8.18 -8.00
N ASP A 74 9.36 7.94 -9.24
CA ASP A 74 9.49 8.93 -10.33
C ASP A 74 8.92 8.32 -11.61
N VAL A 75 7.60 8.42 -11.76
CA VAL A 75 6.91 7.81 -12.90
C VAL A 75 7.10 8.66 -14.14
N ARG A 76 7.69 8.08 -15.20
CA ARG A 76 7.91 8.74 -16.49
C ARG A 76 7.39 7.90 -17.63
N HIS A 77 6.58 8.51 -18.50
CA HIS A 77 6.00 7.83 -19.65
C HIS A 77 5.54 8.82 -20.73
N ASN A 78 5.40 8.33 -21.96
CA ASN A 78 4.80 9.05 -23.09
C ASN A 78 3.51 8.38 -23.60
N LEU A 79 2.76 7.75 -22.68
CA LEU A 79 1.58 6.93 -22.97
C LEU A 79 0.24 7.68 -22.87
N GLN A 80 0.23 9.01 -22.91
CA GLN A 80 -1.00 9.81 -22.82
C GLN A 80 -1.86 9.64 -24.09
N ASP A 81 -1.21 9.51 -25.24
CA ASP A 81 -1.79 9.23 -26.55
C ASP A 81 -0.94 8.18 -27.31
N ASP A 82 -1.42 7.74 -28.47
CA ASP A 82 -0.79 6.69 -29.27
C ASP A 82 0.39 7.19 -30.13
N SER A 83 0.83 8.44 -29.96
CA SER A 83 1.89 9.03 -30.79
C SER A 83 3.24 8.32 -30.65
N CYS A 84 3.49 7.66 -29.51
CA CYS A 84 4.71 6.89 -29.30
C CYS A 84 4.81 5.66 -30.21
N LEU A 85 3.68 5.09 -30.67
CA LEU A 85 3.67 3.97 -31.62
C LEU A 85 4.27 4.38 -32.97
N ALA A 86 3.93 5.58 -33.44
CA ALA A 86 4.46 6.10 -34.70
C ALA A 86 5.96 6.44 -34.62
N ARG A 87 6.47 6.72 -33.40
CA ARG A 87 7.88 7.00 -33.13
C ARG A 87 8.70 5.77 -32.74
N ASP A 88 8.05 4.64 -32.46
CA ASP A 88 8.66 3.42 -31.93
C ASP A 88 9.43 3.69 -30.60
N ASP A 89 8.84 4.52 -29.74
CA ASP A 89 9.48 5.02 -28.50
C ASP A 89 8.58 4.97 -27.25
N CYS A 90 7.56 4.10 -27.26
CA CYS A 90 6.67 3.93 -26.11
C CYS A 90 7.46 3.45 -24.88
N HIS A 91 7.33 4.17 -23.77
CA HIS A 91 7.99 3.81 -22.52
C HIS A 91 7.13 4.13 -21.29
N LEU A 92 7.37 3.37 -20.23
CA LEU A 92 6.83 3.55 -18.89
C LEU A 92 7.92 3.13 -17.90
N SER A 93 8.36 4.06 -17.05
CA SER A 93 9.26 3.82 -15.93
C SER A 93 8.59 4.25 -14.63
N LEU A 94 8.80 3.51 -13.55
CA LEU A 94 8.28 3.82 -12.21
C LEU A 94 9.31 4.55 -11.33
N GLU A 95 10.60 4.33 -11.59
CA GLU A 95 11.69 4.89 -10.81
C GLU A 95 12.73 5.53 -11.74
N ASN A 96 13.51 6.46 -11.19
CA ASN A 96 14.62 7.09 -11.91
C ASN A 96 15.88 6.25 -11.78
N GLU A 97 16.24 5.53 -12.85
CA GLU A 97 17.46 4.72 -12.90
C GLU A 97 18.65 5.48 -13.51
N ASP A 98 18.39 6.53 -14.30
CA ASP A 98 19.42 7.28 -15.03
C ASP A 98 20.13 8.35 -14.16
N ASP A 99 19.38 9.04 -13.31
CA ASP A 99 19.86 10.10 -12.42
C ASP A 99 19.23 9.97 -11.03
N ILE A 100 19.46 8.82 -10.40
CA ILE A 100 18.93 8.53 -9.06
C ILE A 100 19.43 9.54 -8.02
N ALA A 101 20.70 9.97 -8.10
CA ALA A 101 21.27 10.92 -7.14
C ALA A 101 20.63 12.32 -7.27
N GLY A 102 20.43 12.81 -8.50
CA GLY A 102 19.73 14.07 -8.74
C GLY A 102 18.27 14.01 -8.31
N TRP A 103 17.61 12.87 -8.48
CA TRP A 103 16.24 12.67 -7.98
C TRP A 103 16.17 12.65 -6.45
N LEU A 104 17.00 11.86 -5.79
CA LEU A 104 17.08 11.81 -4.32
C LEU A 104 17.48 13.16 -3.71
N GLY A 105 18.27 13.97 -4.43
CA GLY A 105 18.56 15.34 -4.03
C GLY A 105 17.32 16.26 -4.03
N GLN A 106 16.37 16.04 -4.93
CA GLN A 106 15.10 16.77 -4.97
C GLN A 106 14.17 16.31 -3.84
N ILE A 107 14.11 15.00 -3.58
CA ILE A 107 13.39 14.46 -2.42
C ILE A 107 13.96 15.04 -1.12
N ALA A 108 15.27 14.99 -0.93
CA ALA A 108 15.97 15.53 0.25
C ALA A 108 15.67 17.02 0.51
N ALA A 109 15.37 17.80 -0.53
CA ALA A 109 15.02 19.20 -0.38
C ALA A 109 13.61 19.43 0.20
N ALA A 110 12.76 18.40 0.21
CA ALA A 110 11.35 18.46 0.61
C ALA A 110 11.01 17.54 1.81
N THR A 111 11.99 16.90 2.45
CA THR A 111 11.78 15.87 3.49
C THR A 111 12.80 15.99 4.62
N ASP A 112 12.51 15.42 5.79
CA ASP A 112 13.48 15.20 6.88
C ASP A 112 13.64 13.70 7.24
N LEU A 113 12.95 12.82 6.50
CA LEU A 113 13.01 11.37 6.64
C LEU A 113 13.43 10.74 5.31
N ALA A 114 14.58 10.05 5.30
CA ALA A 114 14.94 9.24 4.14
C ALA A 114 13.99 8.03 4.08
N VAL A 115 13.37 7.82 2.92
CA VAL A 115 12.44 6.70 2.71
C VAL A 115 12.88 5.84 1.54
N LEU A 116 12.80 4.52 1.73
CA LEU A 116 12.89 3.55 0.65
C LEU A 116 11.86 2.45 0.86
N HIS A 117 10.93 2.30 -0.08
CA HIS A 117 10.07 1.13 -0.20
C HIS A 117 10.59 0.19 -1.27
N TRP A 118 11.13 -0.97 -0.88
CA TRP A 118 11.60 -1.96 -1.83
C TRP A 118 10.45 -2.79 -2.38
N ASP A 119 9.81 -2.26 -3.43
CA ASP A 119 8.81 -2.97 -4.25
C ASP A 119 9.38 -3.47 -5.58
N ARG A 120 10.71 -3.63 -5.64
CA ARG A 120 11.44 -4.14 -6.81
C ARG A 120 11.64 -5.66 -6.70
N SER A 121 12.05 -6.25 -7.81
CA SER A 121 12.59 -7.61 -7.81
C SER A 121 13.73 -7.76 -6.81
N VAL A 122 13.81 -8.94 -6.19
CA VAL A 122 14.85 -9.27 -5.22
C VAL A 122 15.89 -10.15 -5.91
N PRO A 123 17.20 -9.89 -5.77
CA PRO A 123 18.23 -10.75 -6.35
C PRO A 123 18.42 -12.00 -5.44
N TRP A 124 17.39 -12.84 -5.40
CA TRP A 124 17.28 -13.99 -4.49
C TRP A 124 18.51 -14.89 -4.49
N LEU A 125 19.10 -15.14 -5.66
CA LEU A 125 20.27 -16.02 -5.81
C LEU A 125 21.55 -15.41 -5.21
N VAL A 126 21.67 -14.08 -5.18
CA VAL A 126 22.79 -13.38 -4.52
C VAL A 126 22.69 -13.59 -3.01
N PHE A 127 21.49 -13.41 -2.45
CA PHE A 127 21.26 -13.50 -1.00
C PHE A 127 21.01 -14.92 -0.48
N ALA A 128 20.87 -15.91 -1.37
CA ALA A 128 20.88 -17.32 -1.01
C ALA A 128 22.28 -17.82 -0.56
N ALA A 129 23.35 -17.11 -0.95
CA ALA A 129 24.71 -17.43 -0.54
C ALA A 129 24.98 -16.99 0.91
N GLU A 130 25.74 -17.79 1.65
CA GLU A 130 26.12 -17.46 3.03
C GLU A 130 27.40 -16.62 3.06
N VAL A 131 27.38 -15.56 3.88
CA VAL A 131 28.57 -14.78 4.18
C VAL A 131 29.55 -15.67 4.95
N PRO A 132 30.82 -15.79 4.52
CA PRO A 132 31.83 -16.54 5.25
C PRO A 132 31.95 -16.04 6.69
N ALA A 133 32.22 -16.95 7.64
CA ALA A 133 32.36 -16.59 9.05
C ALA A 133 33.39 -15.46 9.24
N GLY A 134 32.98 -14.36 9.86
CA GLY A 134 33.80 -13.16 10.07
C GLY A 134 34.01 -12.27 8.84
N GLY A 135 33.34 -12.57 7.73
CA GLY A 135 33.31 -11.71 6.54
C GLY A 135 32.43 -10.48 6.72
N ASP A 136 32.77 -9.41 6.00
CA ASP A 136 31.94 -8.21 5.92
C ASP A 136 30.71 -8.46 5.02
N ARG A 137 29.51 -8.33 5.59
CA ARG A 137 28.23 -8.64 4.92
C ARG A 137 28.03 -7.76 3.67
N VAL A 138 28.28 -6.46 3.81
CA VAL A 138 28.08 -5.48 2.74
C VAL A 138 29.03 -5.76 1.58
N ALA A 139 30.33 -5.85 1.84
CA ALA A 139 31.33 -6.14 0.81
C ALA A 139 31.11 -7.50 0.11
N PHE A 140 30.64 -8.51 0.85
CA PHE A 140 30.34 -9.82 0.28
C PHE A 140 29.21 -9.76 -0.74
N TYR A 141 28.09 -9.10 -0.42
CA TYR A 141 26.97 -9.02 -1.35
C TYR A 141 27.20 -7.97 -2.46
N ASP A 142 27.85 -6.85 -2.16
CA ASP A 142 28.21 -5.83 -3.17
C ASP A 142 29.09 -6.37 -4.29
N SER A 143 29.93 -7.36 -4.01
CA SER A 143 30.76 -8.00 -5.03
C SER A 143 29.98 -8.96 -5.93
N ARG A 144 28.69 -9.18 -5.67
CA ARG A 144 27.81 -10.15 -6.35
C ARG A 144 26.58 -9.52 -7.00
N LEU A 145 26.21 -8.32 -6.57
CA LEU A 145 25.14 -7.55 -7.20
C LEU A 145 25.59 -7.04 -8.58
N ASP A 146 24.63 -6.86 -9.49
CA ASP A 146 24.89 -6.16 -10.74
C ASP A 146 25.30 -4.70 -10.47
N ASP A 147 26.19 -4.16 -11.29
CA ASP A 147 26.78 -2.83 -11.05
C ASP A 147 25.71 -1.73 -11.00
N GLY A 148 24.63 -1.85 -11.80
CA GLY A 148 23.52 -0.89 -11.82
C GLY A 148 22.73 -0.90 -10.53
N LEU A 149 22.31 -2.08 -10.07
CA LEU A 149 21.62 -2.23 -8.78
C LEU A 149 22.48 -1.79 -7.60
N ARG A 150 23.78 -2.12 -7.60
CA ARG A 150 24.69 -1.66 -6.54
C ARG A 150 24.79 -0.13 -6.53
N ALA A 151 24.99 0.50 -7.70
CA ALA A 151 25.07 1.96 -7.80
C ALA A 151 23.77 2.65 -7.33
N TRP A 152 22.61 2.04 -7.63
CA TRP A 152 21.32 2.52 -7.15
C TRP A 152 21.23 2.43 -5.61
N ILE A 153 21.62 1.30 -5.01
CA ILE A 153 21.63 1.15 -3.54
C ILE A 153 22.64 2.10 -2.89
N ASP A 154 23.80 2.33 -3.51
CA ASP A 154 24.81 3.28 -3.02
C ASP A 154 24.27 4.72 -3.00
N ALA A 155 23.45 5.10 -4.00
CA ALA A 155 22.78 6.40 -4.01
C ALA A 155 21.78 6.55 -2.84
N PHE A 156 21.02 5.50 -2.53
CA PHE A 156 20.17 5.48 -1.33
C PHE A 156 20.97 5.50 -0.04
N ALA A 157 22.10 4.80 0.04
CA ALA A 157 22.97 4.84 1.21
C ALA A 157 23.47 6.27 1.48
N ALA A 158 23.86 6.99 0.43
CA ALA A 158 24.24 8.40 0.53
C ALA A 158 23.06 9.29 0.98
N HIS A 159 21.86 9.05 0.44
CA HIS A 159 20.65 9.78 0.81
C HIS A 159 20.24 9.53 2.27
N PHE A 160 20.23 8.27 2.72
CA PHE A 160 19.94 7.88 4.10
C PHE A 160 20.96 8.50 5.08
N ALA A 161 22.24 8.52 4.71
CA ALA A 161 23.28 9.15 5.52
C ALA A 161 23.13 10.69 5.62
N ALA A 162 22.47 11.32 4.65
CA ALA A 162 22.32 12.78 4.58
C ALA A 162 21.12 13.31 5.38
N LEU A 163 20.15 12.45 5.73
CA LEU A 163 18.95 12.83 6.48
C LEU A 163 19.01 12.34 7.94
N PRO A 164 18.34 13.05 8.86
CA PRO A 164 18.41 12.75 10.29
C PRO A 164 17.68 11.45 10.65
N HIS A 165 16.59 11.13 9.94
CA HIS A 165 15.78 9.93 10.18
C HIS A 165 15.71 9.05 8.94
N ARG A 166 15.49 7.75 9.14
CA ARG A 166 15.62 6.74 8.08
C ARG A 166 14.58 5.64 8.20
N TYR A 167 13.77 5.48 7.17
CA TYR A 167 12.72 4.48 7.05
C TYR A 167 12.96 3.58 5.82
N LEU A 168 13.13 2.28 6.08
CA LEU A 168 13.25 1.24 5.07
C LEU A 168 12.05 0.30 5.18
N ALA A 169 11.38 0.03 4.06
CA ALA A 169 10.34 -0.99 3.98
C ALA A 169 10.74 -2.04 2.94
N LEU A 170 10.68 -3.31 3.33
CA LEU A 170 11.01 -4.45 2.49
C LEU A 170 9.86 -5.44 2.49
N THR A 171 9.72 -6.20 1.40
CA THR A 171 8.75 -7.28 1.31
C THR A 171 9.30 -8.43 0.46
N PRO A 172 9.01 -9.70 0.81
CA PRO A 172 9.30 -10.82 -0.07
C PRO A 172 8.21 -11.02 -1.13
N LEU A 173 7.16 -10.18 -1.14
CA LEU A 173 5.99 -10.30 -2.02
C LEU A 173 6.13 -9.42 -3.27
N ASN A 174 5.44 -9.79 -4.36
CA ASN A 174 5.36 -8.98 -5.57
C ASN A 174 4.48 -7.72 -5.37
N GLY A 175 4.44 -6.82 -6.36
CA GLY A 175 3.70 -5.55 -6.29
C GLY A 175 2.18 -5.68 -6.06
N VAL A 176 1.56 -6.79 -6.49
CA VAL A 176 0.13 -7.05 -6.27
C VAL A 176 -0.15 -7.83 -4.99
N ARG A 177 0.89 -8.22 -4.25
CA ARG A 177 0.84 -9.00 -3.00
C ARG A 177 0.05 -10.30 -3.14
N ASP A 178 0.31 -11.06 -4.20
CA ASP A 178 -0.30 -12.38 -4.41
C ASP A 178 0.74 -13.48 -4.67
N SER A 179 2.02 -13.13 -4.79
CA SER A 179 3.10 -14.09 -5.01
C SER A 179 4.41 -13.56 -4.43
N ILE A 180 5.47 -14.36 -4.52
CA ILE A 180 6.83 -13.97 -4.15
C ILE A 180 7.35 -12.94 -5.16
N SER A 181 8.09 -11.93 -4.69
CA SER A 181 8.72 -10.93 -5.56
C SER A 181 9.57 -11.62 -6.65
N PRO A 182 9.52 -11.15 -7.91
CA PRO A 182 10.33 -11.72 -8.97
C PRO A 182 11.82 -11.78 -8.61
N ALA A 183 12.52 -12.76 -9.16
CA ALA A 183 13.98 -12.81 -9.12
C ALA A 183 14.54 -11.84 -10.15
N ARG A 184 15.47 -11.00 -9.71
CA ARG A 184 16.33 -10.25 -10.64
C ARG A 184 17.50 -11.13 -11.07
N ILE A 185 17.60 -11.42 -12.37
CA ILE A 185 18.72 -12.15 -12.97
C ILE A 185 19.45 -11.23 -13.97
N ASP A 186 20.76 -11.08 -13.81
CA ASP A 186 21.67 -10.41 -14.76
C ASP A 186 21.23 -9.00 -15.25
N GLY A 187 20.70 -8.16 -14.36
CA GLY A 187 20.59 -6.71 -14.53
C GLY A 187 19.36 -6.17 -15.25
N SER A 188 18.58 -6.99 -15.97
CA SER A 188 17.34 -6.53 -16.61
C SER A 188 16.16 -7.49 -16.52
N ASP A 189 16.39 -8.76 -16.22
CA ASP A 189 15.33 -9.77 -16.34
C ASP A 189 14.71 -10.05 -14.98
N ASP A 190 13.46 -9.61 -14.82
CA ASP A 190 12.60 -9.97 -13.71
C ASP A 190 11.85 -11.26 -14.04
N ILE A 191 12.16 -12.32 -13.30
CA ILE A 191 11.60 -13.65 -13.52
C ILE A 191 10.66 -13.99 -12.37
N ALA A 192 9.40 -14.28 -12.69
CA ALA A 192 8.47 -14.83 -11.72
C ALA A 192 9.02 -16.15 -11.15
N VAL A 193 9.16 -16.23 -9.82
CA VAL A 193 9.75 -17.39 -9.13
C VAL A 193 8.71 -18.36 -8.57
N ALA A 194 7.45 -17.95 -8.55
CA ALA A 194 6.33 -18.73 -8.03
C ALA A 194 5.02 -18.37 -8.77
N ALA A 195 4.03 -19.25 -8.67
CA ALA A 195 2.66 -18.94 -9.06
C ALA A 195 1.99 -18.04 -8.00
N SER A 196 0.78 -17.53 -8.28
CA SER A 196 -0.03 -16.86 -7.27
C SER A 196 -0.37 -17.80 -6.10
N CYS A 197 -0.46 -17.22 -4.91
CA CYS A 197 -0.70 -17.84 -3.62
C CYS A 197 0.19 -19.08 -3.34
N PRO A 198 1.52 -18.94 -3.39
CA PRO A 198 2.43 -20.04 -3.08
C PRO A 198 2.44 -20.32 -1.57
N VAL A 199 2.93 -21.50 -1.19
CA VAL A 199 3.31 -21.80 0.20
C VAL A 199 4.47 -20.89 0.60
N LEU A 200 4.39 -20.28 1.77
CA LEU A 200 5.39 -19.30 2.26
C LEU A 200 6.04 -19.68 3.59
N ALA A 201 5.70 -20.84 4.16
CA ALA A 201 6.14 -21.24 5.49
C ALA A 201 7.68 -21.23 5.65
N PRO A 202 8.21 -21.01 6.87
CA PRO A 202 9.63 -21.13 7.17
C PRO A 202 10.29 -22.38 6.58
N GLY A 203 11.45 -22.22 5.94
CA GLY A 203 12.18 -23.30 5.26
C GLY A 203 11.69 -23.66 3.85
N THR A 204 10.71 -22.95 3.30
CA THR A 204 10.24 -23.13 1.92
C THR A 204 11.40 -22.98 0.92
N GLN A 205 11.60 -24.02 0.10
CA GLN A 205 12.53 -24.00 -1.04
C GLN A 205 11.79 -23.57 -2.30
N VAL A 206 12.07 -22.36 -2.78
CA VAL A 206 11.55 -21.85 -4.05
C VAL A 206 12.40 -22.41 -5.18
N GLN A 207 11.78 -22.95 -6.21
CA GLN A 207 12.45 -23.51 -7.39
C GLN A 207 11.84 -22.91 -8.65
N PHE A 208 12.68 -22.43 -9.56
CA PHE A 208 12.23 -21.83 -10.80
C PHE A 208 13.25 -22.06 -11.93
N SER A 209 12.78 -21.89 -13.17
CA SER A 209 13.60 -21.98 -14.37
C SER A 209 13.73 -20.62 -15.03
N TYR A 210 14.88 -20.36 -15.64
CA TYR A 210 15.10 -19.15 -16.43
C TYR A 210 16.04 -19.43 -17.60
N ASP A 211 15.95 -18.63 -18.66
CA ASP A 211 16.84 -18.73 -19.80
C ASP A 211 18.02 -17.77 -19.63
N THR A 212 19.24 -18.27 -19.86
CA THR A 212 20.46 -17.45 -19.84
C THR A 212 20.87 -16.97 -21.23
N GLY A 213 20.06 -17.23 -22.25
CA GLY A 213 20.45 -17.12 -23.67
C GLY A 213 21.35 -18.28 -24.14
N ASN A 214 21.95 -19.04 -23.21
CA ASN A 214 22.70 -20.27 -23.47
C ASN A 214 21.89 -21.54 -23.14
N GLY A 215 20.60 -21.38 -22.86
CA GLY A 215 19.68 -22.45 -22.51
C GLY A 215 19.07 -22.27 -21.11
N GLN A 216 18.05 -23.10 -20.86
CA GLN A 216 17.30 -23.13 -19.62
C GLN A 216 18.17 -23.60 -18.45
N GLN A 217 18.17 -22.83 -17.36
CA GLN A 217 18.80 -23.14 -16.08
C GLN A 217 17.73 -23.39 -15.02
N GLN A 218 18.05 -24.24 -14.05
CA GLN A 218 17.25 -24.42 -12.84
C GLN A 218 17.94 -23.70 -11.69
N ALA A 219 17.18 -22.97 -10.89
CA ALA A 219 17.68 -22.36 -9.66
C ALA A 219 16.74 -22.61 -8.49
N SER A 220 17.30 -22.53 -7.29
CA SER A 220 16.55 -22.66 -6.05
C SER A 220 17.13 -21.81 -4.93
N PHE A 221 16.27 -21.35 -4.03
CA PHE A 221 16.69 -20.69 -2.80
C PHE A 221 15.76 -21.01 -1.64
N ASP A 222 16.27 -20.85 -0.42
CA ASP A 222 15.46 -20.87 0.81
C ASP A 222 14.89 -19.47 1.02
N LEU A 223 13.55 -19.34 1.02
CA LEU A 223 12.88 -18.04 1.05
C LEU A 223 13.22 -17.24 2.32
N GLN A 224 13.08 -17.86 3.49
CA GLN A 224 13.33 -17.22 4.78
C GLN A 224 14.79 -16.74 4.87
N ARG A 225 15.75 -17.62 4.57
CA ARG A 225 17.17 -17.31 4.68
C ARG A 225 17.57 -16.23 3.68
N ALA A 226 17.17 -16.35 2.41
CA ALA A 226 17.52 -15.36 1.39
C ALA A 226 16.93 -13.98 1.71
N PHE A 227 15.67 -13.92 2.16
CA PHE A 227 15.04 -12.65 2.54
C PHE A 227 15.67 -12.05 3.81
N THR A 228 15.98 -12.86 4.81
CA THR A 228 16.69 -12.39 6.02
C THR A 228 18.07 -11.81 5.66
N ASN A 229 18.83 -12.49 4.81
CA ASN A 229 20.13 -12.01 4.35
C ASN A 229 20.03 -10.69 3.57
N PHE A 230 19.02 -10.56 2.70
CA PHE A 230 18.75 -9.33 1.97
C PHE A 230 18.41 -8.18 2.90
N THR A 231 17.52 -8.41 3.86
CA THR A 231 17.13 -7.43 4.89
C THR A 231 18.34 -6.98 5.71
N LEU A 232 19.15 -7.90 6.22
CA LEU A 232 20.33 -7.57 7.02
C LEU A 232 21.41 -6.83 6.22
N TYR A 233 21.58 -7.17 4.93
CA TYR A 233 22.46 -6.42 4.04
C TYR A 233 21.99 -4.96 3.86
N LEU A 234 20.70 -4.73 3.58
CA LEU A 234 20.18 -3.38 3.45
C LEU A 234 20.18 -2.61 4.77
N HIS A 235 19.92 -3.29 5.90
CA HIS A 235 20.08 -2.70 7.23
C HIS A 235 21.52 -2.20 7.45
N ASP A 236 22.53 -3.03 7.19
CA ASP A 236 23.93 -2.65 7.40
C ASP A 236 24.39 -1.55 6.45
N LYS A 237 23.78 -1.47 5.27
CA LYS A 237 24.16 -0.49 4.24
C LYS A 237 23.44 0.86 4.40
N LEU A 238 22.18 0.84 4.81
CA LEU A 238 21.33 2.04 4.89
C LEU A 238 21.14 2.54 6.33
N HIS A 239 21.42 1.71 7.33
CA HIS A 239 21.27 2.01 8.77
C HIS A 239 19.92 2.65 9.13
N PRO A 240 18.77 2.00 8.81
CA PRO A 240 17.45 2.54 9.12
C PRO A 240 17.15 2.54 10.63
N GLU A 241 16.35 3.51 11.08
CA GLU A 241 15.76 3.53 12.42
C GLU A 241 14.42 2.79 12.45
N TYR A 242 13.71 2.83 11.32
CA TYR A 242 12.42 2.19 11.10
C TYR A 242 12.56 1.17 9.97
N LEU A 243 12.31 -0.12 10.24
CA LEU A 243 12.47 -1.22 9.30
C LEU A 243 11.19 -2.06 9.21
N ALA A 244 10.43 -1.89 8.13
CA ALA A 244 9.30 -2.77 7.83
C ALA A 244 9.77 -4.04 7.10
N LEU A 245 9.33 -5.20 7.56
CA LEU A 245 9.70 -6.51 7.01
C LEU A 245 8.63 -7.07 6.05
N LEU A 246 7.46 -6.42 5.99
CA LEU A 246 6.41 -6.64 5.01
C LEU A 246 5.81 -5.29 4.64
N ILE A 247 5.44 -5.13 3.37
CA ILE A 247 4.72 -3.96 2.84
C ILE A 247 3.28 -4.38 2.56
N GLU A 248 2.32 -3.68 3.17
CA GLU A 248 0.88 -3.82 2.95
C GLU A 248 0.40 -5.28 3.08
N ALA A 249 0.84 -5.96 4.14
CA ALA A 249 0.73 -7.40 4.29
C ALA A 249 -0.71 -7.94 4.24
N ASN A 250 -1.68 -7.15 4.69
CA ASN A 250 -3.10 -7.51 4.67
C ASN A 250 -3.70 -7.59 3.25
N ILE A 251 -3.07 -7.00 2.23
CA ILE A 251 -3.48 -7.25 0.83
C ILE A 251 -3.26 -8.74 0.49
N PHE A 252 -2.15 -9.33 0.95
CA PHE A 252 -1.91 -10.76 0.74
C PHE A 252 -2.96 -11.62 1.44
N LYS A 253 -3.39 -11.24 2.64
CA LYS A 253 -4.51 -11.93 3.33
C LYS A 253 -5.77 -11.95 2.48
N ASN A 254 -6.08 -10.85 1.80
CA ASN A 254 -7.26 -10.73 0.95
C ASN A 254 -7.12 -11.55 -0.35
N ASN A 255 -5.92 -11.54 -0.95
CA ASN A 255 -5.66 -12.26 -2.20
C ASN A 255 -5.49 -13.77 -2.01
N CYS A 256 -4.83 -14.17 -0.91
CA CYS A 256 -4.38 -15.53 -0.63
C CYS A 256 -4.73 -15.94 0.82
N PRO A 257 -6.03 -15.95 1.20
CA PRO A 257 -6.43 -16.19 2.58
C PRO A 257 -6.02 -17.56 3.11
N GLU A 258 -5.94 -18.57 2.25
CA GLU A 258 -5.51 -19.93 2.63
C GLU A 258 -4.03 -20.02 3.00
N GLN A 259 -3.20 -19.08 2.50
CA GLN A 259 -1.75 -19.01 2.70
C GLN A 259 -1.36 -17.92 3.71
N TRP A 260 -2.33 -17.21 4.30
CA TRP A 260 -2.08 -16.15 5.26
C TRP A 260 -1.27 -16.64 6.47
N THR A 261 -1.62 -17.80 7.03
CA THR A 261 -0.90 -18.39 8.17
C THR A 261 0.57 -18.61 7.86
N ASP A 262 0.88 -19.11 6.66
CA ASP A 262 2.26 -19.35 6.22
C ASP A 262 3.06 -18.05 6.14
N LEU A 263 2.46 -16.97 5.62
CA LEU A 263 3.11 -15.65 5.57
C LEU A 263 3.36 -15.10 6.98
N VAL A 264 2.42 -15.27 7.92
CA VAL A 264 2.58 -14.86 9.32
C VAL A 264 3.70 -15.64 10.01
N GLU A 265 3.81 -16.95 9.76
CA GLU A 265 4.92 -17.76 10.29
C GLU A 265 6.26 -17.33 9.70
N LEU A 266 6.32 -17.05 8.39
CA LEU A 266 7.50 -16.49 7.73
C LEU A 266 7.90 -15.15 8.34
N TYR A 267 6.94 -14.23 8.51
CA TYR A 267 7.17 -12.91 9.12
C TYR A 267 7.81 -13.06 10.50
N ARG A 268 7.26 -13.90 11.37
CA ARG A 268 7.79 -14.13 12.72
C ARG A 268 9.21 -14.68 12.69
N ALA A 269 9.46 -15.64 11.81
CA ALA A 269 10.79 -16.26 11.69
C ALA A 269 11.85 -15.26 11.18
N VAL A 270 11.49 -14.40 10.21
CA VAL A 270 12.37 -13.33 9.71
C VAL A 270 12.54 -12.24 10.78
N HIS A 271 11.46 -11.79 11.41
CA HIS A 271 11.49 -10.80 12.49
C HIS A 271 12.44 -11.22 13.61
N ASP A 272 12.30 -12.45 14.11
CA ASP A 272 13.11 -12.94 15.23
C ASP A 272 14.59 -13.05 14.84
N ALA A 273 14.89 -13.48 13.61
CA ALA A 273 16.26 -13.53 13.09
C ALA A 273 16.87 -12.14 12.92
N VAL A 274 16.12 -11.19 12.35
CA VAL A 274 16.58 -9.80 12.17
C VAL A 274 16.77 -9.12 13.52
N ARG A 275 15.80 -9.24 14.43
CA ARG A 275 15.86 -8.67 15.79
C ARG A 275 17.11 -9.12 16.55
N ALA A 276 17.47 -10.39 16.45
CA ALA A 276 18.64 -10.94 17.11
C ALA A 276 19.96 -10.31 16.65
N GLU A 277 20.01 -9.82 15.41
CA GLU A 277 21.20 -9.23 14.79
C GLU A 277 21.23 -7.70 14.95
N VAL A 278 20.11 -7.02 14.73
CA VAL A 278 20.04 -5.54 14.73
C VAL A 278 19.79 -4.94 16.13
N GLY A 279 19.33 -5.76 17.07
CA GLY A 279 19.02 -5.36 18.44
C GLY A 279 17.70 -4.57 18.57
N ALA A 280 17.44 -4.07 19.77
CA ALA A 280 16.19 -3.36 20.12
C ALA A 280 16.15 -1.89 19.66
N GLY A 281 17.28 -1.35 19.17
CA GLY A 281 17.36 0.07 18.76
C GLY A 281 16.67 0.39 17.44
N VAL A 282 16.45 -0.62 16.58
CA VAL A 282 15.73 -0.48 15.30
C VAL A 282 14.28 -0.87 15.51
N LYS A 283 13.32 -0.05 15.06
CA LYS A 283 11.90 -0.39 15.12
C LYS A 283 11.55 -1.37 14.00
N LEU A 284 11.18 -2.60 14.34
CA LEU A 284 10.74 -3.64 13.40
C LEU A 284 9.22 -3.73 13.38
N PHE A 285 8.65 -3.77 12.18
CA PHE A 285 7.20 -3.83 11.99
C PHE A 285 6.84 -4.38 10.61
N ALA A 286 5.54 -4.35 10.29
CA ALA A 286 4.98 -4.56 8.96
C ALA A 286 4.03 -3.38 8.65
N THR A 287 3.90 -3.00 7.38
CA THR A 287 2.88 -2.01 6.98
C THR A 287 1.58 -2.71 6.60
N LEU A 288 0.46 -2.01 6.82
CA LEU A 288 -0.89 -2.48 6.56
C LEU A 288 -1.68 -1.41 5.81
N THR A 289 -2.50 -1.80 4.84
CA THR A 289 -3.44 -0.87 4.21
C THR A 289 -4.51 -0.47 5.22
N PHE A 290 -4.67 0.83 5.45
CA PHE A 290 -5.64 1.33 6.41
C PHE A 290 -7.07 1.01 5.98
N LYS A 291 -7.37 1.09 4.68
CA LYS A 291 -8.70 0.77 4.12
C LYS A 291 -9.16 -0.65 4.49
N ASP A 292 -8.27 -1.64 4.39
CA ASP A 292 -8.65 -3.03 4.66
C ASP A 292 -8.80 -3.24 6.17
N LEU A 293 -8.00 -2.57 7.02
CA LEU A 293 -8.22 -2.56 8.47
C LEU A 293 -9.53 -1.89 8.88
N LEU A 294 -9.98 -0.88 8.13
CA LEU A 294 -11.30 -0.29 8.31
C LEU A 294 -12.44 -1.24 7.90
N ALA A 295 -12.13 -2.28 7.11
CA ALA A 295 -13.09 -3.15 6.43
C ALA A 295 -14.15 -2.32 5.68
N TYR A 296 -13.70 -1.25 5.03
CA TYR A 296 -14.59 -0.31 4.36
C TYR A 296 -15.18 -0.91 3.09
N GLU A 297 -16.50 -1.03 3.08
CA GLU A 297 -17.32 -1.32 1.90
C GLU A 297 -18.28 -0.15 1.69
N VAL A 298 -18.24 0.47 0.51
CA VAL A 298 -19.07 1.66 0.21
C VAL A 298 -20.56 1.36 0.43
N ASP A 299 -20.99 0.15 0.10
CA ASP A 299 -22.35 -0.36 0.26
C ASP A 299 -22.85 -0.42 1.70
N ARG A 300 -21.96 -0.79 2.63
CA ARG A 300 -22.27 -0.87 4.05
C ARG A 300 -22.32 0.51 4.70
N CYS A 301 -21.56 1.46 4.14
CA CYS A 301 -21.56 2.84 4.59
C CYS A 301 -22.83 3.55 4.11
N VAL A 302 -22.93 3.79 2.80
CA VAL A 302 -24.11 4.33 2.12
C VAL A 302 -24.08 3.87 0.66
N PRO A 303 -25.10 3.13 0.16
CA PRO A 303 -25.14 2.72 -1.25
C PRO A 303 -25.13 3.92 -2.19
N LEU A 304 -24.28 3.87 -3.22
CA LEU A 304 -24.18 4.93 -4.22
C LEU A 304 -25.48 5.03 -5.03
N GLN A 305 -25.99 6.26 -5.18
CA GLN A 305 -27.20 6.53 -5.96
C GLN A 305 -26.80 6.91 -7.38
N PHE A 306 -26.79 5.92 -8.28
CA PHE A 306 -26.53 6.16 -9.70
C PHE A 306 -27.75 6.76 -10.40
N GLU A 307 -27.49 7.75 -11.25
CA GLU A 307 -28.45 8.37 -12.14
C GLU A 307 -27.87 8.51 -13.55
N ASP A 308 -28.74 8.62 -14.55
CA ASP A 308 -28.32 8.90 -15.92
C ASP A 308 -27.53 10.21 -15.98
N CYS A 309 -26.50 10.24 -16.82
CA CYS A 309 -25.67 11.43 -17.02
C CYS A 309 -26.37 12.56 -17.82
N THR A 310 -27.68 12.46 -18.05
CA THR A 310 -28.47 13.50 -18.72
C THR A 310 -28.79 14.64 -17.76
N GLY A 311 -28.70 15.88 -18.23
CA GLY A 311 -28.99 17.08 -17.42
C GLY A 311 -27.98 17.33 -16.29
N SER A 312 -28.37 18.20 -15.35
CA SER A 312 -27.55 18.58 -14.19
C SER A 312 -27.59 17.50 -13.10
N PRO A 313 -26.47 17.26 -12.37
CA PRO A 313 -26.44 16.30 -11.27
C PRO A 313 -27.53 16.58 -10.24
N SER A 314 -28.24 15.53 -9.81
CA SER A 314 -29.11 15.65 -8.65
C SER A 314 -28.28 16.01 -7.42
N PRO A 315 -28.81 16.85 -6.52
CA PRO A 315 -28.14 17.09 -5.25
C PRO A 315 -28.00 15.76 -4.49
N PRO A 316 -26.86 15.50 -3.83
CA PRO A 316 -26.68 14.28 -3.05
C PRO A 316 -27.77 14.19 -1.99
N ASN A 317 -28.51 13.08 -2.00
CA ASN A 317 -29.54 12.77 -1.00
C ASN A 317 -29.16 11.50 -0.24
N TYR A 318 -28.03 11.60 0.47
CA TYR A 318 -27.54 10.54 1.34
C TYR A 318 -27.93 10.82 2.79
N PRO A 319 -28.27 9.80 3.59
CA PRO A 319 -28.30 9.97 5.04
C PRO A 319 -26.89 10.34 5.54
N GLN A 320 -26.82 10.96 6.73
CA GLN A 320 -25.55 11.13 7.42
C GLN A 320 -24.93 9.74 7.64
N PRO A 321 -23.70 9.47 7.19
CA PRO A 321 -23.07 8.16 7.39
C PRO A 321 -22.90 7.88 8.88
N ASP A 322 -23.15 6.63 9.29
CA ASP A 322 -22.80 6.14 10.63
C ASP A 322 -21.35 5.62 10.59
N PRO A 323 -20.39 6.26 11.28
CA PRO A 323 -18.99 5.82 11.29
C PRO A 323 -18.81 4.37 11.76
N LEU A 324 -19.70 3.85 12.63
CA LEU A 324 -19.63 2.47 13.07
C LEU A 324 -20.03 1.49 11.97
N ALA A 325 -21.01 1.86 11.14
CA ALA A 325 -21.43 1.06 9.99
C ALA A 325 -20.43 1.16 8.83
N CYS A 326 -19.90 2.35 8.56
CA CYS A 326 -18.92 2.57 7.49
C CYS A 326 -17.60 1.86 7.75
N PHE A 327 -17.20 1.76 9.02
CA PHE A 327 -15.89 1.23 9.41
C PHE A 327 -16.05 0.16 10.49
N PRO A 328 -16.51 -1.06 10.15
CA PRO A 328 -16.72 -2.15 11.12
C PRO A 328 -15.41 -2.74 11.67
N LEU A 329 -14.29 -2.45 11.02
CA LEU A 329 -12.94 -2.92 11.31
C LEU A 329 -12.69 -4.42 11.05
N ASP A 330 -11.55 -4.72 10.45
CA ASP A 330 -10.94 -6.05 10.44
C ASP A 330 -9.49 -5.93 10.93
N LEU A 331 -9.30 -6.20 12.23
CA LEU A 331 -8.00 -6.09 12.89
C LEU A 331 -7.26 -7.42 12.97
N SER A 332 -7.76 -8.46 12.30
CA SER A 332 -7.20 -9.80 12.43
C SER A 332 -5.76 -9.88 11.90
N ALA A 333 -5.46 -9.23 10.77
CA ALA A 333 -4.09 -9.17 10.24
C ALA A 333 -3.13 -8.45 11.21
N LEU A 334 -3.59 -7.37 11.85
CA LEU A 334 -2.82 -6.64 12.86
C LEU A 334 -2.51 -7.54 14.07
N ALA A 335 -3.52 -8.22 14.60
CA ALA A 335 -3.35 -9.13 15.74
C ALA A 335 -2.43 -10.31 15.43
N ASP A 336 -2.54 -10.89 14.23
CA ASP A 336 -1.70 -12.02 13.80
C ASP A 336 -0.22 -11.62 13.70
N LEU A 337 0.07 -10.44 13.13
CA LEU A 337 1.44 -9.94 12.98
C LEU A 337 2.05 -9.47 14.31
N ASP A 338 1.25 -8.88 15.20
CA ASP A 338 1.72 -8.41 16.51
C ASP A 338 1.90 -9.53 17.55
N GLN A 339 1.53 -10.77 17.25
CA GLN A 339 1.62 -11.85 18.23
C GLN A 339 3.03 -11.95 18.83
N GLY A 340 3.11 -11.89 20.16
CA GLY A 340 4.38 -11.90 20.89
C GLY A 340 5.13 -10.57 20.81
N ASP A 341 4.40 -9.46 20.69
CA ASP A 341 4.93 -8.09 20.73
C ASP A 341 5.86 -7.75 19.56
N ARG A 342 5.55 -8.28 18.36
CA ARG A 342 6.44 -8.24 17.18
C ARG A 342 6.25 -7.04 16.25
N LEU A 343 5.30 -6.16 16.54
CA LEU A 343 5.22 -4.86 15.87
C LEU A 343 5.63 -3.78 16.87
N ASP A 344 6.75 -3.12 16.65
CA ASP A 344 7.14 -1.99 17.50
C ASP A 344 6.25 -0.75 17.29
N LEU A 345 5.58 -0.68 16.13
CA LEU A 345 4.63 0.38 15.78
C LEU A 345 3.60 -0.14 14.76
N LEU A 346 2.48 0.57 14.65
CA LEU A 346 1.47 0.39 13.59
C LEU A 346 1.76 1.34 12.43
N ALA A 347 2.19 0.81 11.29
CA ALA A 347 2.44 1.59 10.08
C ALA A 347 1.31 1.39 9.05
N LEU A 348 0.72 2.49 8.61
CA LEU A 348 -0.47 2.48 7.74
C LEU A 348 -0.16 3.03 6.35
N SER A 349 -0.59 2.33 5.30
CA SER A 349 -0.67 2.87 3.93
C SER A 349 -2.12 3.27 3.65
N PHE A 350 -2.37 4.50 3.20
CA PHE A 350 -3.73 5.02 3.05
C PHE A 350 -3.93 5.87 1.79
N TYR A 351 -4.82 5.43 0.91
CA TYR A 351 -5.20 6.13 -0.31
C TYR A 351 -6.69 6.50 -0.24
N PRO A 352 -7.06 7.68 0.32
CA PRO A 352 -8.45 8.03 0.63
C PRO A 352 -9.39 8.09 -0.57
N ASP A 353 -8.84 8.26 -1.78
CA ASP A 353 -9.57 8.18 -3.04
C ASP A 353 -10.42 6.91 -3.19
N ALA A 354 -10.00 5.80 -2.56
CA ALA A 354 -10.74 4.55 -2.61
C ALA A 354 -11.96 4.49 -1.68
N LEU A 355 -12.18 5.53 -0.86
CA LEU A 355 -13.37 5.66 -0.01
C LEU A 355 -14.54 6.32 -0.73
N VAL A 356 -14.28 7.12 -1.79
CA VAL A 356 -15.33 7.80 -2.58
C VAL A 356 -16.21 8.71 -1.72
N MET A 357 -15.54 9.48 -0.85
CA MET A 357 -16.15 10.46 0.06
C MET A 357 -16.00 11.88 -0.48
N ALA A 358 -17.05 12.68 -0.30
CA ALA A 358 -17.12 14.06 -0.78
C ALA A 358 -16.29 15.01 0.10
N VAL A 359 -15.18 15.52 -0.43
CA VAL A 359 -14.26 16.44 0.27
C VAL A 359 -13.79 17.65 -0.57
N GLY A 360 -14.20 17.73 -1.84
CA GLY A 360 -13.78 18.79 -2.77
C GLY A 360 -14.96 19.43 -3.51
N GLU A 361 -14.69 20.03 -4.67
CA GLU A 361 -15.71 20.60 -5.57
C GLU A 361 -16.26 19.53 -6.53
N GLU A 362 -15.38 18.68 -7.09
CA GLU A 362 -15.73 17.57 -7.98
C GLU A 362 -15.99 16.26 -7.22
N ASN A 363 -17.21 16.09 -6.71
CA ASN A 363 -17.64 14.92 -5.93
C ASN A 363 -18.54 13.97 -6.73
N LEU A 364 -18.17 13.62 -7.97
CA LEU A 364 -18.96 12.75 -8.84
C LEU A 364 -18.13 11.56 -9.33
N LEU A 365 -18.65 10.36 -9.15
CA LEU A 365 -18.20 9.17 -9.86
C LEU A 365 -18.94 9.09 -11.19
N ARG A 366 -18.22 9.06 -12.31
CA ARG A 366 -18.83 8.89 -13.65
C ARG A 366 -18.49 7.51 -14.20
N VAL A 367 -19.44 6.92 -14.94
CA VAL A 367 -19.33 5.58 -15.54
C VAL A 367 -19.50 5.68 -17.05
N TYR A 368 -18.64 4.98 -17.78
CA TYR A 368 -18.63 4.91 -19.23
C TYR A 368 -18.60 3.45 -19.69
N ALA A 369 -18.99 3.22 -20.94
CA ALA A 369 -18.89 1.92 -21.59
C ALA A 369 -17.42 1.48 -21.72
N GLU A 370 -17.15 0.17 -21.77
CA GLU A 370 -15.81 -0.40 -21.99
C GLU A 370 -15.10 0.18 -23.23
N ASP A 371 -15.85 0.43 -24.30
CA ASP A 371 -15.37 0.94 -25.58
C ASP A 371 -15.31 2.48 -25.66
N TRP A 372 -15.51 3.19 -24.53
CA TRP A 372 -15.60 4.65 -24.51
C TRP A 372 -14.34 5.37 -25.01
N ASP A 373 -14.39 5.94 -26.20
CA ASP A 373 -13.27 6.59 -26.89
C ASP A 373 -12.97 8.04 -26.46
N GLY A 374 -13.57 8.50 -25.38
CA GLY A 374 -13.49 9.90 -24.95
C GLY A 374 -14.55 10.82 -25.58
N SER A 375 -15.31 10.35 -26.58
CA SER A 375 -16.27 11.19 -27.32
C SER A 375 -17.73 10.99 -26.89
N SER A 376 -18.09 9.78 -26.44
CA SER A 376 -19.46 9.48 -26.04
C SER A 376 -19.78 10.06 -24.65
N PRO A 377 -21.04 10.44 -24.39
CA PRO A 377 -21.42 10.91 -23.05
C PRO A 377 -21.24 9.81 -22.01
N CYS A 378 -21.04 10.23 -20.76
CA CYS A 378 -21.15 9.35 -19.62
C CYS A 378 -22.51 8.60 -19.62
N LEU A 379 -22.51 7.34 -19.19
CA LEU A 379 -23.70 6.52 -19.06
C LEU A 379 -24.45 6.89 -17.78
N MET A 380 -23.77 6.78 -16.64
CA MET A 380 -24.32 7.00 -15.32
C MET A 380 -23.33 7.75 -14.44
N ARG A 381 -23.84 8.48 -13.46
CA ARG A 381 -23.04 9.13 -12.42
C ARG A 381 -23.64 8.89 -11.05
N ALA A 382 -22.81 8.95 -10.02
CA ALA A 382 -23.25 8.98 -8.63
C ALA A 382 -22.49 10.08 -7.88
N PRO A 383 -23.15 10.88 -7.04
CA PRO A 383 -22.44 11.76 -6.12
C PRO A 383 -21.68 10.93 -5.08
N TYR A 384 -20.54 11.42 -4.63
CA TYR A 384 -19.79 10.80 -3.54
C TYR A 384 -20.58 10.83 -2.23
N ILE A 385 -20.31 9.86 -1.37
CA ILE A 385 -20.98 9.78 -0.07
C ILE A 385 -20.51 10.95 0.82
N PRO A 386 -21.32 11.42 1.79
CA PRO A 386 -20.88 12.46 2.71
C PRO A 386 -19.63 12.02 3.47
N PHE A 387 -18.76 12.97 3.80
CA PHE A 387 -17.53 12.68 4.52
C PHE A 387 -17.82 12.05 5.90
N SER A 388 -17.14 10.95 6.16
CA SER A 388 -17.06 10.29 7.46
C SER A 388 -15.59 10.06 7.76
N ASP A 389 -15.08 10.63 8.85
CA ASP A 389 -13.65 10.66 9.12
C ASP A 389 -13.09 9.24 9.39
N PRO A 390 -12.25 8.68 8.50
CA PRO A 390 -11.67 7.36 8.71
C PRO A 390 -10.67 7.35 9.87
N PHE A 391 -10.02 8.48 10.20
CA PHE A 391 -9.01 8.51 11.26
C PHE A 391 -9.62 8.42 12.66
N ALA A 392 -10.89 8.81 12.83
CA ALA A 392 -11.63 8.59 14.06
C ALA A 392 -11.72 7.09 14.42
N ALA A 393 -11.61 6.20 13.42
CA ALA A 393 -11.62 4.76 13.65
C ALA A 393 -10.41 4.25 14.44
N LEU A 394 -9.27 4.95 14.40
CA LEU A 394 -8.03 4.52 15.07
C LEU A 394 -8.20 4.32 16.57
N GLU A 395 -9.08 5.09 17.23
CA GLU A 395 -9.35 4.94 18.67
C GLU A 395 -9.99 3.59 19.01
N ARG A 396 -10.72 3.01 18.05
CA ARG A 396 -11.40 1.73 18.21
C ARG A 396 -10.48 0.54 17.93
N PHE A 397 -9.23 0.78 17.50
CA PHE A 397 -8.27 -0.30 17.25
C PHE A 397 -7.80 -0.94 18.55
N GLY A 398 -7.88 -0.23 19.67
CA GLY A 398 -7.28 -0.67 20.93
C GLY A 398 -5.73 -0.72 20.87
N TRP A 399 -5.14 -0.06 19.87
CA TRP A 399 -3.69 0.00 19.68
C TRP A 399 -3.06 1.00 20.65
N HIS A 400 -1.93 0.62 21.27
CA HIS A 400 -1.29 1.40 22.33
C HIS A 400 0.19 1.70 22.06
N LYS A 401 0.78 1.09 21.01
CA LYS A 401 2.14 1.38 20.58
C LYS A 401 2.14 2.59 19.64
N PRO A 402 3.32 3.14 19.27
CA PRO A 402 3.39 4.22 18.30
C PRO A 402 2.69 3.87 16.97
N VAL A 403 2.26 4.92 16.27
CA VAL A 403 1.59 4.82 14.96
C VAL A 403 2.39 5.65 13.96
N ALA A 404 2.36 5.25 12.69
CA ALA A 404 2.95 5.99 11.60
C ALA A 404 2.10 5.87 10.32
N MET A 405 2.22 6.86 9.44
CA MET A 405 1.67 6.80 8.09
C MET A 405 2.81 6.48 7.13
N ALA A 406 2.89 5.22 6.70
CA ALA A 406 3.92 4.69 5.81
C ALA A 406 3.76 5.10 4.36
N GLU A 407 2.53 5.35 3.93
CA GLU A 407 2.22 5.87 2.60
C GLU A 407 0.88 6.59 2.64
N ILE A 408 0.79 7.75 2.00
CA ILE A 408 -0.49 8.41 1.76
C ILE A 408 -0.42 9.29 0.52
N GLY A 409 -1.52 9.32 -0.22
CA GLY A 409 -1.68 10.16 -1.39
C GLY A 409 -3.14 10.31 -1.77
N ALA A 410 -3.50 11.52 -2.19
CA ALA A 410 -4.81 11.84 -2.74
C ALA A 410 -4.61 12.54 -4.09
N ARG A 411 -5.46 12.23 -5.08
CA ARG A 411 -5.36 12.82 -6.42
C ARG A 411 -5.86 14.26 -6.44
N SER A 412 -5.24 15.07 -7.28
CA SER A 412 -5.73 16.42 -7.62
C SER A 412 -6.40 16.55 -8.98
N CYS A 413 -6.62 15.44 -9.68
CA CYS A 413 -7.23 15.44 -11.00
C CYS A 413 -8.09 14.18 -11.19
N PRO A 414 -9.12 14.23 -12.05
CA PRO A 414 -9.90 13.06 -12.38
C PRO A 414 -9.08 12.11 -13.25
N THR A 415 -9.14 10.82 -12.94
CA THR A 415 -8.40 9.76 -13.65
C THR A 415 -9.35 8.66 -14.08
N LEU A 416 -8.87 7.73 -14.90
CA LEU A 416 -9.68 6.63 -15.44
C LEU A 416 -9.23 5.31 -14.86
N ALA A 417 -10.18 4.44 -14.55
CA ALA A 417 -9.90 3.08 -14.12
C ALA A 417 -10.91 2.12 -14.73
N TYR A 418 -10.44 0.92 -15.06
CA TYR A 418 -11.30 -0.18 -15.49
C TYR A 418 -11.97 -0.85 -14.31
N LEU A 419 -13.19 -1.28 -14.57
CA LEU A 419 -14.07 -1.88 -13.61
C LEU A 419 -14.59 -3.21 -14.15
N GLN A 420 -14.24 -4.31 -13.50
CA GLN A 420 -14.75 -5.63 -13.86
C GLN A 420 -15.89 -6.01 -12.90
N GLU A 421 -17.08 -6.25 -13.43
CA GLU A 421 -18.23 -6.74 -12.68
C GLU A 421 -18.87 -7.94 -13.40
N GLY A 422 -18.60 -9.14 -12.89
CA GLY A 422 -18.94 -10.37 -13.61
C GLY A 422 -18.32 -10.37 -15.00
N ASN A 423 -19.16 -10.48 -16.03
CA ASN A 423 -18.73 -10.44 -17.43
C ASN A 423 -18.74 -9.03 -18.04
N ASN A 424 -19.16 -8.02 -17.29
CA ASN A 424 -19.21 -6.64 -17.77
C ASN A 424 -17.93 -5.92 -17.38
N THR A 425 -17.38 -5.19 -18.33
CA THR A 425 -16.31 -4.23 -18.08
C THR A 425 -16.87 -2.82 -18.27
N MET A 426 -16.53 -1.91 -17.37
CA MET A 426 -16.87 -0.49 -17.49
C MET A 426 -15.65 0.36 -17.22
N ILE A 427 -15.72 1.64 -17.59
CA ILE A 427 -14.69 2.62 -17.25
C ILE A 427 -15.27 3.56 -16.20
N LEU A 428 -14.58 3.68 -15.07
CA LEU A 428 -14.87 4.67 -14.04
C LEU A 428 -13.99 5.90 -14.22
N GLN A 429 -14.57 7.05 -13.92
CA GLN A 429 -13.84 8.29 -13.70
C GLN A 429 -14.23 8.86 -12.33
N PRO A 430 -13.45 8.56 -11.28
CA PRO A 430 -13.60 9.22 -10.00
C PRO A 430 -13.33 10.72 -10.13
N GLY A 431 -14.21 11.55 -9.56
CA GLY A 431 -13.97 12.97 -9.35
C GLY A 431 -12.83 13.18 -8.35
N ALA A 432 -11.93 14.10 -8.70
CA ALA A 432 -10.86 14.57 -7.84
C ALA A 432 -10.36 15.91 -8.38
N ASP A 433 -9.98 16.81 -7.48
CA ASP A 433 -9.48 18.13 -7.79
C ASP A 433 -8.43 18.55 -6.75
N LEU A 434 -7.81 19.72 -6.97
CA LEU A 434 -6.78 20.23 -6.09
C LEU A 434 -7.25 20.45 -4.64
N SER A 435 -8.53 20.81 -4.44
CA SER A 435 -9.11 21.03 -3.11
C SER A 435 -9.25 19.72 -2.33
N SER A 436 -9.61 18.63 -3.01
CA SER A 436 -9.65 17.28 -2.44
C SER A 436 -8.27 16.82 -1.97
N GLN A 437 -7.23 17.00 -2.80
CA GLN A 437 -5.86 16.66 -2.40
C GLN A 437 -5.42 17.49 -1.19
N ALA A 438 -5.63 18.80 -1.22
CA ALA A 438 -5.26 19.69 -0.12
C ALA A 438 -5.99 19.33 1.18
N PHE A 439 -7.28 19.02 1.10
CA PHE A 439 -8.06 18.55 2.26
C PHE A 439 -7.44 17.30 2.89
N TRP A 440 -7.17 16.26 2.11
CA TRP A 440 -6.65 15.00 2.65
C TRP A 440 -5.24 15.13 3.21
N LEU A 441 -4.40 15.95 2.58
CA LEU A 441 -3.05 16.23 3.06
C LEU A 441 -3.11 16.94 4.44
N GLU A 442 -3.86 18.04 4.53
CA GLU A 442 -4.05 18.80 5.78
C GLU A 442 -4.66 17.92 6.88
N HIS A 443 -5.73 17.20 6.56
CA HIS A 443 -6.44 16.35 7.54
C HIS A 443 -5.54 15.22 8.05
N GLY A 444 -4.76 14.60 7.16
CA GLY A 444 -3.81 13.56 7.52
C GLY A 444 -2.66 14.08 8.39
N LEU A 445 -2.02 15.19 8.01
CA LEU A 445 -0.92 15.80 8.77
C LEU A 445 -1.38 16.31 10.14
N SER A 446 -2.50 17.03 10.19
CA SER A 446 -3.11 17.47 11.46
C SER A 446 -3.43 16.29 12.37
N THR A 447 -3.97 15.20 11.82
CA THR A 447 -4.22 13.97 12.60
C THR A 447 -2.92 13.37 13.13
N ALA A 448 -1.88 13.30 12.29
CA ALA A 448 -0.59 12.75 12.66
C ALA A 448 0.07 13.55 13.79
N GLU A 449 0.00 14.88 13.76
CA GLU A 449 0.49 15.74 14.85
C GLU A 449 -0.33 15.56 16.13
N GLN A 450 -1.66 15.61 16.05
CA GLN A 450 -2.56 15.48 17.20
C GLN A 450 -2.43 14.12 17.89
N ARG A 451 -2.16 13.06 17.13
CA ARG A 451 -2.01 11.69 17.62
C ARG A 451 -0.56 11.26 17.79
N HIS A 452 0.39 12.19 17.62
CA HIS A 452 1.82 11.96 17.79
C HIS A 452 2.37 10.78 16.98
N PHE A 453 2.05 10.74 15.68
CA PHE A 453 2.63 9.74 14.80
C PHE A 453 4.15 9.90 14.74
N GLU A 454 4.86 8.79 14.58
CA GLU A 454 6.33 8.77 14.46
C GLU A 454 6.77 9.44 13.15
N PHE A 455 6.11 9.07 12.05
CA PHE A 455 6.37 9.64 10.74
C PHE A 455 5.12 9.65 9.86
N TYR A 456 5.20 10.45 8.79
CA TYR A 456 4.18 10.60 7.75
C TYR A 456 4.85 10.68 6.38
N VAL A 457 4.50 9.76 5.48
CA VAL A 457 5.16 9.63 4.17
C VAL A 457 4.19 9.91 3.03
N GLN A 458 4.47 10.96 2.25
CA GLN A 458 3.74 11.26 1.02
C GLN A 458 4.21 10.34 -0.13
N SER A 459 3.27 9.78 -0.89
CA SER A 459 3.63 8.78 -1.91
C SER A 459 4.37 9.33 -3.14
N PHE A 460 4.21 10.60 -3.48
CA PHE A 460 4.84 11.19 -4.66
C PHE A 460 5.32 12.61 -4.42
N LEU A 461 6.55 12.91 -4.87
CA LEU A 461 7.01 14.30 -4.95
C LEU A 461 6.34 15.02 -6.12
N ARG A 462 6.29 14.38 -7.30
CA ARG A 462 5.76 14.97 -8.54
C ARG A 462 4.60 14.18 -9.10
N ASP A 463 3.67 14.91 -9.70
CA ASP A 463 2.65 14.32 -10.54
C ASP A 463 3.30 13.66 -11.78
N TYR A 464 2.60 12.69 -12.32
CA TYR A 464 2.73 12.26 -13.70
C TYR A 464 1.35 12.28 -14.35
N ARG A 465 1.32 12.34 -15.68
CA ARG A 465 0.07 12.42 -16.42
C ARG A 465 -0.66 11.07 -16.39
N PRO A 466 -1.99 11.04 -16.41
CA PRO A 466 -2.71 9.78 -16.58
C PRO A 466 -2.33 9.08 -17.90
N ILE A 467 -2.25 7.76 -17.86
CA ILE A 467 -2.08 6.89 -19.03
C ILE A 467 -3.39 6.87 -19.82
N GLY A 468 -3.30 6.90 -21.15
CA GLY A 468 -4.45 6.88 -22.05
C GLY A 468 -5.04 5.48 -22.25
N LEU A 469 -6.37 5.39 -22.35
CA LEU A 469 -7.14 4.13 -22.55
C LEU A 469 -6.70 3.32 -23.77
N TRP A 470 -6.10 3.98 -24.77
CA TRP A 470 -5.61 3.34 -25.98
C TRP A 470 -4.60 2.22 -25.66
N THR A 471 -3.83 2.35 -24.57
CA THR A 471 -2.84 1.34 -24.15
C THR A 471 -3.47 -0.04 -23.91
N VAL A 472 -4.64 -0.07 -23.26
CA VAL A 472 -5.40 -1.30 -23.03
C VAL A 472 -5.99 -1.85 -24.33
N ARG A 473 -6.51 -0.97 -25.20
CA ARG A 473 -7.08 -1.36 -26.50
C ARG A 473 -6.07 -1.97 -27.46
N GLN A 474 -4.82 -1.50 -27.40
CA GLN A 474 -3.72 -2.03 -28.19
C GLN A 474 -3.07 -3.26 -27.53
N GLY A 475 -3.55 -3.68 -26.34
CA GLY A 475 -2.99 -4.79 -25.60
C GLY A 475 -1.58 -4.53 -25.06
N LEU A 476 -1.19 -3.26 -24.90
CA LEU A 476 0.10 -2.90 -24.30
C LEU A 476 0.08 -3.06 -22.78
N LEU A 477 -1.06 -2.73 -22.16
CA LEU A 477 -1.31 -2.91 -20.73
C LEU A 477 -2.60 -3.70 -20.56
N ASP A 478 -2.70 -4.52 -19.53
CA ASP A 478 -3.99 -5.05 -19.11
C ASP A 478 -4.80 -3.98 -18.33
N PRO A 479 -6.13 -4.16 -18.21
CA PRO A 479 -7.00 -3.21 -17.52
C PRO A 479 -6.61 -2.93 -16.06
N PHE A 480 -6.06 -3.91 -15.36
CA PHE A 480 -5.68 -3.77 -13.96
C PHE A 480 -4.44 -2.87 -13.82
N ILE A 481 -3.37 -3.14 -14.56
CA ILE A 481 -2.15 -2.31 -14.52
C ILE A 481 -2.45 -0.87 -14.93
N PHE A 482 -3.26 -0.67 -15.97
CA PHE A 482 -3.75 0.67 -16.34
C PHE A 482 -4.41 1.40 -15.17
N SER A 483 -5.31 0.70 -14.47
CA SER A 483 -6.07 1.28 -13.34
C SER A 483 -5.17 1.61 -12.16
N VAL A 484 -4.14 0.80 -11.89
CA VAL A 484 -3.16 1.04 -10.82
C VAL A 484 -2.37 2.32 -11.10
N PHE A 485 -1.77 2.46 -12.28
CA PHE A 485 -1.03 3.69 -12.62
C PHE A 485 -1.95 4.92 -12.60
N ASN A 486 -3.13 4.85 -13.19
CA ASN A 486 -4.04 6.00 -13.15
C ASN A 486 -4.60 6.29 -11.75
N THR A 487 -4.56 5.33 -10.82
CA THR A 487 -4.95 5.59 -9.44
C THR A 487 -4.02 6.57 -8.76
N PHE A 488 -2.71 6.54 -9.07
CA PHE A 488 -1.70 7.36 -8.41
C PHE A 488 -1.28 8.62 -9.18
N SER A 489 -1.68 8.77 -10.43
CA SER A 489 -1.45 10.01 -11.18
C SER A 489 -2.04 11.23 -10.46
N CYS A 490 -1.40 12.39 -10.58
CA CYS A 490 -1.80 13.63 -9.91
C CYS A 490 -1.76 13.63 -8.35
N MET A 491 -1.01 12.72 -7.71
CA MET A 491 -0.85 12.67 -6.24
C MET A 491 0.40 13.39 -5.70
N GLY A 492 1.20 14.00 -6.55
CA GLY A 492 2.41 14.73 -6.19
C GLY A 492 2.14 16.03 -5.46
N LEU A 493 3.14 16.48 -4.69
CA LEU A 493 3.20 17.82 -4.10
C LEU A 493 3.43 18.89 -5.17
N TYR A 494 4.08 18.51 -6.27
CA TYR A 494 4.36 19.34 -7.44
C TYR A 494 3.67 18.73 -8.68
N ASP A 495 3.39 19.54 -9.70
CA ASP A 495 2.85 19.06 -10.97
C ASP A 495 3.91 18.28 -11.79
N ASP A 496 3.51 17.79 -12.98
CA ASP A 496 4.36 17.01 -13.89
C ASP A 496 5.50 17.83 -14.50
N GLN A 497 5.48 19.15 -14.34
CA GLN A 497 6.53 20.09 -14.74
C GLN A 497 7.38 20.55 -13.54
N GLY A 498 7.14 19.98 -12.35
CA GLY A 498 7.82 20.33 -11.11
C GLY A 498 7.43 21.70 -10.54
N GLN A 499 6.30 22.28 -10.97
CA GLN A 499 5.77 23.50 -10.37
C GLN A 499 4.99 23.17 -9.09
N PRO A 500 5.09 23.99 -8.04
CA PRO A 500 4.35 23.76 -6.81
C PRO A 500 2.84 23.88 -7.04
N LYS A 501 2.09 22.95 -6.46
CA LYS A 501 0.63 23.00 -6.43
C LYS A 501 0.21 23.81 -5.22
N SER A 502 -0.18 25.07 -5.44
CA SER A 502 -0.61 25.96 -4.35
C SER A 502 -1.68 25.29 -3.47
N SER A 503 -1.68 25.60 -2.17
CA SER A 503 -2.37 24.89 -1.07
C SER A 503 -1.78 23.52 -0.72
N VAL A 504 -1.40 22.67 -1.69
CA VAL A 504 -0.82 21.35 -1.38
C VAL A 504 0.63 21.48 -0.93
N THR A 505 1.48 22.11 -1.75
CA THR A 505 2.88 22.37 -1.37
C THR A 505 2.96 23.29 -0.15
N ASP A 506 2.07 24.29 -0.06
CA ASP A 506 2.04 25.24 1.05
C ASP A 506 1.72 24.54 2.39
N THR A 507 0.72 23.63 2.41
CA THR A 507 0.40 22.80 3.58
C THR A 507 1.57 21.91 3.97
N TRP A 508 2.20 21.21 3.03
CA TRP A 508 3.35 20.36 3.31
C TRP A 508 4.49 21.14 3.99
N GLU A 509 4.86 22.29 3.42
CA GLU A 509 5.93 23.14 3.94
C GLU A 509 5.58 23.76 5.31
N ALA A 510 4.29 24.04 5.57
CA ALA A 510 3.83 24.56 6.85
C ALA A 510 3.94 23.54 7.99
N HIS A 511 3.75 22.25 7.71
CA HIS A 511 3.94 21.18 8.71
C HIS A 511 5.40 20.78 8.89
N ARG A 512 6.23 20.98 7.86
CA ARG A 512 7.68 20.70 7.92
C ARG A 512 8.45 21.69 8.79
N HIS A 513 7.98 22.93 8.91
CA HIS A 513 8.65 24.04 9.61
C HIS A 513 7.95 24.45 10.90
#